data_AF-A0A430QU32-F1
#
_entry.id   AF-A0A430QU32-F1
#
_cell.length_a   1.000
_cell.length_b   1.000
_cell.length_c   1.000
_cell.angle_alpha   90.00
_cell.angle_beta   90.00
_cell.angle_gamma   90.00
#
_symmetry.space_group_name_H-M   'P 1'
#
loop_
_entity.id
_entity.type
_entity.pdbx_description
1 polymer ?
#
loop_
_entity_poly.entity_id
_entity_poly.type
_entity_poly.pdbx_seq_one_letter_code
_entity_poly.pdbx_strand_id
1 'polypeptide(L)'
;LLVVLPNTNDGLPDLLKSLCKDKGISSILSSNFTDTSIHLYLPKFKLKEGSAISLVGYLQKMGMREAFCPGSANFTNMSESSNFCIGDILHKAILEVSRINFVFLNKLRCQTAFTC
;
A
#
# COMPACT_ATOMS: atom_id res chain seq x y z
N LEU A 1 11.99 -2.77 -10.94
CA LEU A 1 12.17 -1.84 -9.81
C LEU A 1 12.43 -0.46 -10.38
N LEU A 2 11.67 0.55 -9.96
CA LEU A 2 11.94 1.95 -10.28
C LEU A 2 12.47 2.62 -9.01
N VAL A 3 13.63 3.27 -9.09
CA VAL A 3 14.22 4.05 -7.99
C VAL A 3 14.14 5.52 -8.37
N VAL A 4 13.46 6.34 -7.57
CA VAL A 4 13.35 7.78 -7.78
C VAL A 4 14.11 8.47 -6.65
N LEU A 5 15.14 9.22 -6.99
CA LEU A 5 16.00 9.90 -6.04
C LEU A 5 15.80 11.43 -6.15
N PRO A 6 15.57 12.15 -5.04
CA PRO A 6 15.60 13.61 -5.07
C PRO A 6 17.03 14.11 -5.32
N ASN A 7 17.16 15.23 -6.02
CA ASN A 7 18.47 15.85 -6.28
C ASN A 7 19.08 16.54 -5.05
N THR A 8 18.26 16.78 -4.01
CA THR A 8 18.67 17.42 -2.75
C THR A 8 18.39 16.49 -1.58
N ASN A 9 19.23 16.55 -0.53
CA ASN A 9 19.10 15.67 0.64
C ASN A 9 17.74 15.81 1.36
N ASP A 10 17.20 17.03 1.44
CA ASP A 10 15.90 17.31 2.05
C ASP A 10 14.77 17.39 1.02
N GLY A 11 15.00 16.94 -0.22
CA GLY A 11 14.03 17.04 -1.32
C GLY A 11 12.95 15.97 -1.33
N LEU A 12 13.01 14.99 -0.41
CA LEU A 12 12.04 13.89 -0.35
C LEU A 12 10.59 14.36 -0.17
N PRO A 13 10.26 15.32 0.73
CA PRO A 13 8.88 15.77 0.91
C PRO A 13 8.29 16.40 -0.36
N ASP A 14 9.08 17.17 -1.10
CA ASP A 14 8.62 17.84 -2.32
C ASP A 14 8.48 16.86 -3.49
N LEU A 15 9.38 15.86 -3.57
CA LEU A 15 9.25 14.74 -4.49
C LEU A 15 7.96 13.95 -4.21
N LEU A 16 7.66 13.64 -2.94
CA LEU A 16 6.43 12.95 -2.56
C LEU A 16 5.18 13.75 -2.94
N LYS A 17 5.15 15.06 -2.68
CA LYS A 17 4.05 15.93 -3.11
C LYS A 17 3.87 15.88 -4.63
N SER A 18 4.95 15.88 -5.40
CA SER A 18 4.89 15.79 -6.86
C SER A 18 4.38 14.43 -7.35
N LEU A 19 4.75 13.34 -6.68
CA LEU A 19 4.29 11.99 -7.01
C LEU A 19 2.82 11.77 -6.67
N CYS A 20 2.34 12.40 -5.59
CA CYS A 20 0.93 12.34 -5.17
C CYS A 20 -0.01 13.21 -6.03
N LYS A 21 0.52 14.09 -6.88
CA LYS A 21 -0.31 14.82 -7.86
C LYS A 21 -0.85 13.87 -8.91
N ASP A 22 -1.99 14.26 -9.51
CA ASP A 22 -2.58 13.51 -10.61
C ASP A 22 -1.53 13.26 -11.71
N LYS A 23 -1.37 11.99 -12.09
CA LYS A 23 -0.42 11.49 -13.10
C LYS A 23 1.08 11.57 -12.76
N GLY A 24 1.48 11.87 -11.52
CA GLY A 24 2.91 11.99 -11.17
C GLY A 24 3.74 10.74 -11.52
N ILE A 25 3.29 9.57 -11.06
CA ILE A 25 3.96 8.28 -11.36
C ILE A 25 3.86 7.95 -12.84
N SER A 26 2.68 8.14 -13.44
CA SER A 26 2.45 7.86 -14.86
C SER A 26 3.36 8.67 -15.76
N SER A 27 3.61 9.94 -15.43
CA SER A 27 4.53 10.82 -16.17
C SER A 27 5.96 10.30 -16.15
N ILE A 28 6.41 9.75 -15.02
CA ILE A 28 7.75 9.16 -14.89
C ILE A 28 7.84 7.88 -15.70
N LEU A 29 6.80 7.02 -15.64
CA LEU A 29 6.76 5.78 -16.42
C LEU A 29 6.67 6.03 -17.92
N SER A 30 6.05 7.13 -18.35
CA SER A 30 6.00 7.55 -19.75
C SER A 30 7.27 8.27 -20.23
N SER A 31 8.19 8.60 -19.33
CA SER A 31 9.45 9.23 -19.71
C SER A 31 10.36 8.22 -20.42
N ASN A 32 11.20 8.73 -21.32
CA ASN A 32 12.14 7.87 -22.03
C ASN A 32 13.28 7.48 -21.09
N PHE A 33 13.37 6.18 -20.79
CA PHE A 33 14.52 5.60 -20.12
C PHE A 33 15.57 5.22 -21.16
N THR A 34 16.78 5.75 -21.02
CA THR A 34 17.92 5.37 -21.85
C THR A 34 18.76 4.33 -21.13
N ASP A 35 19.17 3.29 -21.83
CA ASP A 35 20.17 2.37 -21.30
C ASP A 35 21.48 3.12 -21.10
N THR A 36 21.92 3.23 -19.86
CA THR A 36 23.12 3.97 -19.48
C THR A 36 23.84 3.20 -18.38
N SER A 37 25.15 3.03 -18.55
CA SER A 37 26.00 2.42 -17.52
C SER A 37 26.18 3.41 -16.37
N ILE A 38 25.73 3.03 -15.18
CA ILE A 38 25.84 3.85 -13.97
C ILE A 38 26.44 3.03 -12.81
N HIS A 39 27.23 3.69 -11.96
CA HIS A 39 27.67 3.11 -10.69
C HIS A 39 26.59 3.35 -9.63
N LEU A 40 25.73 2.36 -9.42
CA LEU A 40 24.63 2.43 -8.47
C LEU A 40 25.05 1.92 -7.08
N TYR A 41 24.99 2.81 -6.08
CA TYR A 41 25.10 2.44 -4.66
C TYR A 41 23.70 2.37 -4.05
N LEU A 42 23.16 1.15 -3.90
CA LEU A 42 21.86 0.93 -3.26
C LEU A 42 22.07 0.33 -1.87
N PRO A 43 21.63 0.99 -0.78
CA PRO A 43 21.77 0.44 0.56
C PRO A 43 20.90 -0.81 0.72
N LYS A 44 21.38 -1.76 1.53
CA LYS A 44 20.54 -2.88 1.97
C LYS A 44 19.62 -2.39 3.07
N PHE A 45 18.33 -2.57 2.87
CA PHE A 45 17.35 -2.22 3.89
C PHE A 45 16.20 -3.21 3.90
N LYS A 46 15.54 -3.27 5.04
CA LYS A 46 14.36 -4.09 5.25
C LYS A 46 13.26 -3.20 5.78
N LEU A 47 12.30 -2.89 4.92
CA LEU A 47 11.05 -2.25 5.32
C LEU A 47 10.13 -3.34 5.86
N LYS A 48 9.98 -3.35 7.18
CA LYS A 48 8.90 -4.05 7.86
C LYS A 48 8.02 -2.99 8.49
N GLU A 49 6.75 -2.95 8.10
CA GLU A 49 5.76 -2.32 8.97
C GLU A 49 5.72 -3.14 10.27
N GLY A 50 6.14 -2.52 11.38
CA GLY A 50 6.33 -3.19 12.67
C GLY A 50 5.04 -3.83 13.21
N SER A 51 3.90 -3.20 12.93
CA SER A 51 2.55 -3.69 13.19
C SER A 51 1.74 -3.69 11.89
N ALA A 52 0.80 -4.63 11.74
CA ALA A 52 -0.14 -4.57 10.63
C ALA A 52 -0.94 -3.26 10.71
N ILE A 53 -1.07 -2.56 9.58
CA ILE A 53 -1.81 -1.32 9.48
C ILE A 53 -3.29 -1.66 9.33
N SER A 54 -4.14 -1.11 10.20
CA SER A 54 -5.59 -1.18 10.01
C SER A 54 -5.99 -0.26 8.86
N LEU A 55 -6.59 -0.83 7.83
CA LEU A 55 -7.09 -0.11 6.66
C LEU A 55 -8.50 0.42 6.84
N VAL A 56 -9.20 0.04 7.92
CA VAL A 56 -10.61 0.39 8.15
C VAL A 56 -10.81 1.91 8.06
N GLY A 57 -10.02 2.68 8.80
CA GLY A 57 -10.14 4.14 8.80
C GLY A 57 -9.82 4.79 7.45
N TYR A 58 -8.92 4.20 6.66
CA TYR A 58 -8.61 4.68 5.31
C TYR A 58 -9.74 4.37 4.33
N LEU A 59 -10.27 3.15 4.37
CA LEU A 59 -11.37 2.71 3.50
C LEU A 59 -12.67 3.46 3.80
N GLN A 60 -12.97 3.73 5.07
CA GLN A 60 -14.11 4.56 5.49
C GLN A 60 -13.99 6.01 4.98
N LYS A 61 -12.77 6.57 4.97
CA LYS A 61 -12.51 7.90 4.39
C LYS A 61 -12.64 7.91 2.86
N MET A 62 -12.37 6.79 2.20
CA MET A 62 -12.54 6.61 0.76
C MET A 62 -13.98 6.27 0.34
N GLY A 63 -14.94 6.21 1.28
CA GLY A 63 -16.37 6.02 0.98
C GLY A 63 -16.91 4.63 1.31
N MET A 64 -16.07 3.68 1.69
CA MET A 64 -16.49 2.33 2.06
C MET A 64 -16.89 2.30 3.54
N ARG A 65 -18.01 2.94 3.91
CA ARG A 65 -18.48 3.00 5.32
C ARG A 65 -19.44 1.87 5.66
N GLU A 66 -20.39 1.59 4.77
CA GLU A 66 -21.47 0.62 4.98
C GLU A 66 -20.95 -0.79 5.25
N ALA A 67 -19.84 -1.18 4.61
CA ALA A 67 -19.20 -2.47 4.76
C ALA A 67 -18.71 -2.79 6.19
N PHE A 68 -18.45 -1.77 7.01
CA PHE A 68 -17.99 -1.92 8.41
C PHE A 68 -19.10 -1.69 9.44
N CYS A 69 -20.30 -1.33 8.99
CA CYS A 69 -21.42 -0.99 9.87
C CYS A 69 -22.38 -2.18 9.99
N PRO A 70 -22.61 -2.70 11.21
CA PRO A 70 -23.61 -3.74 11.45
C PRO A 70 -24.99 -3.26 10.98
N GLY A 71 -25.69 -4.08 10.18
CA GLY A 71 -27.04 -3.80 9.68
C GLY A 71 -27.12 -2.99 8.39
N SER A 72 -26.08 -2.25 7.99
CA SER A 72 -25.99 -1.63 6.65
C SER A 72 -25.07 -2.40 5.70
N ALA A 73 -24.16 -3.20 6.24
CA ALA A 73 -23.27 -4.04 5.46
C ALA A 73 -24.08 -5.13 4.73
N ASN A 74 -24.10 -5.07 3.40
CA ASN A 74 -24.77 -6.06 2.58
C ASN A 74 -23.77 -7.05 1.96
N PHE A 75 -23.62 -8.22 2.58
CA PHE A 75 -22.78 -9.33 2.10
C PHE A 75 -23.60 -10.57 1.74
N THR A 76 -24.86 -10.41 1.33
CA THR A 76 -25.78 -11.52 1.03
C THR A 76 -25.29 -12.44 -0.09
N ASN A 77 -24.51 -11.91 -1.04
CA ASN A 77 -23.87 -12.72 -2.08
C ASN A 77 -22.70 -13.58 -1.57
N MET A 78 -22.22 -13.36 -0.34
CA MET A 78 -21.13 -14.15 0.27
C MET A 78 -21.65 -15.11 1.34
N SER A 79 -22.77 -14.80 1.99
CA SER A 79 -23.41 -15.66 2.99
C SER A 79 -24.90 -15.36 3.10
N GLU A 80 -25.71 -16.41 3.27
CA GLU A 80 -27.17 -16.30 3.44
C GLU A 80 -27.57 -15.66 4.78
N SER A 81 -26.67 -15.64 5.78
CA SER A 81 -26.90 -14.92 7.04
C SER A 81 -26.79 -13.40 6.83
N SER A 82 -27.79 -12.65 7.29
CA SER A 82 -27.95 -11.23 6.97
C SER A 82 -27.15 -10.25 7.85
N ASN A 83 -26.29 -10.74 8.74
CA ASN A 83 -25.74 -9.93 9.84
C ASN A 83 -24.20 -9.86 9.85
N PHE A 84 -23.55 -9.90 8.69
CA PHE A 84 -22.10 -9.76 8.62
C PHE A 84 -21.71 -8.32 8.34
N CYS A 85 -20.68 -7.87 9.04
CA CYS A 85 -19.93 -6.67 8.70
C CYS A 85 -18.44 -7.01 8.73
N ILE A 86 -17.64 -6.20 8.05
CA ILE A 86 -16.18 -6.31 8.16
C ILE A 86 -15.77 -5.76 9.52
N GLY A 87 -15.10 -6.59 10.32
CA GLY A 87 -14.52 -6.18 11.60
C GLY A 87 -13.24 -5.36 11.40
N ASP A 88 -12.17 -6.01 10.95
CA ASP A 88 -10.89 -5.34 10.71
C ASP A 88 -10.19 -5.83 9.43
N ILE A 89 -9.48 -4.92 8.79
CA ILE A 89 -8.66 -5.19 7.60
C ILE A 89 -7.23 -4.82 7.94
N LEU A 90 -6.41 -5.85 8.12
CA LEU A 90 -5.01 -5.71 8.47
C LEU A 90 -4.14 -5.89 7.22
N HIS A 91 -3.40 -4.84 6.87
CA HIS A 91 -2.39 -4.87 5.83
C HIS A 91 -1.00 -4.97 6.43
N LYS A 92 -0.18 -5.90 5.92
CA LYS A 92 1.23 -5.99 6.26
C LYS A 92 2.05 -6.15 4.99
N ALA A 93 2.91 -5.17 4.74
CA ALA A 93 3.92 -5.24 3.69
C ALA A 93 5.31 -5.47 4.29
N ILE A 94 6.07 -6.39 3.68
CA ILE A 94 7.49 -6.56 3.96
C ILE A 94 8.25 -6.45 2.63
N LEU A 95 9.18 -5.51 2.58
CA LEU A 95 10.09 -5.32 1.46
C LEU A 95 11.53 -5.46 1.95
N GLU A 96 12.28 -6.36 1.33
CA GLU A 96 13.68 -6.59 1.62
C GLU A 96 14.52 -6.36 0.36
N VAL A 97 15.47 -5.44 0.45
CA VAL A 97 16.46 -5.18 -0.60
C VAL A 97 17.79 -5.73 -0.16
N SER A 98 18.21 -6.78 -0.85
CA SER A 98 19.53 -7.40 -0.71
C SER A 98 20.36 -7.17 -1.97
N ARG A 99 21.60 -7.70 -1.98
CA ARG A 99 22.59 -7.47 -3.05
C ARG A 99 22.06 -7.74 -4.47
N ILE A 100 21.18 -8.72 -4.65
CA ILE A 100 20.70 -9.18 -5.99
C ILE A 100 19.22 -9.62 -5.96
N ASN A 101 18.62 -9.82 -4.78
CA ASN A 101 17.26 -10.35 -4.65
C ASN A 101 16.32 -9.31 -4.04
N PHE A 102 15.17 -9.12 -4.69
CA PHE A 102 14.03 -8.39 -4.18
C PHE A 102 12.97 -9.40 -3.73
N VAL A 103 12.60 -9.35 -2.45
CA VAL A 103 11.49 -10.16 -1.93
C VAL A 103 10.39 -9.21 -1.48
N PHE A 104 9.21 -9.37 -2.09
CA PHE A 104 8.01 -8.62 -1.75
C PHE A 104 6.97 -9.59 -1.16
N LEU A 105 6.57 -9.34 0.08
CA LEU A 105 5.53 -10.11 0.76
C LEU A 105 4.41 -9.15 1.18
N ASN A 106 3.32 -9.17 0.42
CA ASN A 106 2.07 -8.52 0.80
C ASN A 106 1.12 -9.56 1.39
N LYS A 107 0.75 -9.39 2.66
CA LYS A 107 -0.29 -10.21 3.29
C LYS A 107 -1.44 -9.29 3.73
N LEU A 108 -2.53 -9.34 2.96
CA LEU A 108 -3.81 -8.81 3.38
C LEU A 108 -4.52 -9.90 4.18
N ARG A 109 -4.72 -9.68 5.47
CA ARG A 109 -5.55 -10.55 6.30
C ARG A 109 -6.79 -9.76 6.69
N CYS A 110 -7.90 -10.03 6.04
CA CYS A 110 -9.21 -9.62 6.54
C CYS A 110 -9.55 -10.58 7.67
N GLN A 111 -9.60 -10.08 8.91
CA GLN A 111 -10.16 -10.85 10.01
C GLN A 111 -11.62 -10.43 10.12
N THR A 112 -12.50 -11.27 9.60
CA THR A 112 -13.92 -11.23 9.93
C THR A 112 -14.05 -11.64 11.40
N ALA A 113 -13.95 -10.65 12.29
CA ALA A 113 -14.29 -10.84 13.68
C ALA A 113 -15.81 -10.87 13.77
N PHE A 114 -16.36 -12.08 13.88
CA PHE A 114 -17.74 -12.29 14.30
C PHE A 114 -17.81 -11.99 15.79
N THR A 115 -18.15 -10.76 16.15
CA THR A 115 -18.77 -10.52 17.45
C THR A 115 -20.27 -10.62 17.24
N CYS A 116 -20.82 -11.80 17.55
CA CYS A 116 -22.23 -11.94 17.91
C CYS A 116 -22.54 -11.09 19.14
#